data_AF-A0A871BCI2-F1
#
_entry.id   AF-A0A871BCI2-F1
#
_cell.length_a   1.000
_cell.length_b   1.000
_cell.length_c   1.000
_cell.angle_alpha   90.00
_cell.angle_beta   90.00
_cell.angle_gamma   90.00
#
_symmetry.space_group_name_H-M   'P 1'
#
loop_
_entity.id
_entity.type
_entity.pdbx_description
1 polymer ?
#
loop_
_entity_poly.entity_id
_entity_poly.type
_entity_poly.pdbx_seq_one_letter_code
_entity_poly.pdbx_strand_id
1 'polypeptide(L)' 'MTDPLVVDGLVDFLAGNPVFVGLLVALLLFVFFGYLLVRRTLLGLSEGYDEARRR' A
#
# COMPACT_ATOMS: atom_id res chain seq x y z
N MET A 1 -7.03 -23.38 -11.94
CA MET A 1 -5.79 -24.02 -12.40
C MET A 1 -4.91 -22.91 -12.94
N THR A 2 -4.01 -22.39 -12.12
CA THR A 2 -2.91 -21.53 -12.60
C THR A 2 -1.76 -22.47 -12.92
N ASP A 3 -1.32 -22.52 -14.17
CA ASP A 3 -0.23 -23.39 -14.58
C ASP A 3 1.06 -23.02 -13.81
N PRO A 4 1.71 -23.98 -13.14
CA PRO A 4 2.92 -23.70 -12.35
C PRO A 4 4.05 -23.11 -13.19
N LEU A 5 4.09 -23.42 -14.50
CA LEU A 5 5.02 -22.85 -15.46
C LEU A 5 4.88 -21.32 -15.61
N VAL A 6 3.66 -20.79 -15.49
CA VAL A 6 3.40 -19.34 -15.58
C VAL A 6 3.84 -18.64 -14.30
N VAL A 7 3.63 -19.27 -13.15
CA VAL A 7 4.03 -18.73 -11.85
C VAL A 7 5.55 -18.66 -11.75
N ASP A 8 6.26 -19.73 -12.16
CA ASP A 8 7.73 -19.74 -12.17
C ASP A 8 8.31 -18.66 -13.09
N GLY A 9 7.76 -18.50 -14.30
CA GLY A 9 8.22 -17.46 -15.23
C GLY A 9 8.04 -16.04 -14.69
N LEU A 10 6.96 -15.78 -13.95
CA LEU A 10 6.73 -14.50 -13.27
C LEU A 10 7.71 -14.28 -12.11
N VAL A 11 7.96 -15.32 -11.30
CA VAL A 11 8.89 -15.25 -10.18
C VAL A 11 10.31 -14.99 -10.67
N ASP A 12 10.76 -15.67 -11.73
CA ASP A 12 12.07 -15.44 -12.34
C ASP A 12 12.21 -14.02 -12.91
N PHE A 13 11.16 -13.49 -13.55
CA PHE A 13 11.16 -12.12 -14.06
C PHE A 13 11.29 -11.07 -12.95
N LEU A 14 10.58 -11.29 -11.83
CA LEU A 14 10.64 -10.44 -10.65
C LEU A 14 12.02 -10.56 -9.97
N ALA A 15 12.51 -11.78 -9.76
CA ALA A 15 13.80 -12.05 -9.13
C ALA A 15 14.99 -11.53 -9.97
N GLY A 16 14.88 -11.57 -11.30
CA GLY A 16 15.88 -11.05 -12.23
C GLY A 16 16.03 -9.52 -12.21
N ASN A 17 15.03 -8.78 -11.68
CA ASN A 17 15.03 -7.31 -11.63
C ASN A 17 14.87 -6.80 -10.19
N PRO A 18 15.93 -6.88 -9.36
CA PRO A 18 15.86 -6.50 -7.94
C PRO A 18 15.47 -5.03 -7.74
N VAL A 19 15.80 -4.15 -8.69
CA VAL A 19 15.40 -2.73 -8.67
C VAL A 19 13.89 -2.57 -8.83
N PHE A 20 13.27 -3.33 -9.75
CA PHE A 20 11.83 -3.29 -9.96
C PHE A 20 11.07 -3.80 -8.74
N VAL A 21 11.53 -4.91 -8.15
CA VAL A 21 10.96 -5.45 -6.91
C VAL A 21 11.11 -4.46 -5.77
N GLY A 22 12.29 -3.84 -5.61
CA GLY A 22 12.53 -2.82 -4.60
C GLY A 22 11.60 -1.61 -4.76
N LEU A 23 11.41 -1.12 -5.98
CA LEU A 23 10.49 -0.03 -6.30
C LEU A 23 9.04 -0.41 -5.99
N LEU A 24 8.62 -1.63 -6.37
CA LEU A 24 7.27 -2.12 -6.12
C LEU A 24 6.98 -2.19 -4.62
N VAL A 25 7.91 -2.76 -3.84
CA VAL A 25 7.81 -2.84 -2.38
C VAL A 25 7.81 -1.43 -1.77
N ALA A 26 8.68 -0.53 -2.24
CA ALA A 26 8.72 0.85 -1.79
C ALA A 26 7.42 1.59 -2.08
N LEU A 27 6.81 1.40 -3.25
CA LEU A 27 5.53 1.99 -3.61
C LEU A 27 4.40 1.45 -2.71
N LEU A 28 4.36 0.13 -2.49
CA LEU A 28 3.40 -0.50 -1.58
C LEU A 28 3.54 0.05 -0.16
N LEU A 29 4.76 0.13 0.36
CA LEU A 29 5.04 0.72 1.67
C LEU A 29 4.68 2.20 1.70
N PHE A 30 4.97 2.96 0.64
CA PHE A 30 4.65 4.37 0.56
C PHE A 30 3.14 4.60 0.59
N VAL A 31 2.36 3.85 -0.19
CA VAL A 31 0.90 3.91 -0.17
C VAL A 31 0.36 3.46 1.19
N PHE A 32 0.91 2.40 1.78
CA PHE A 32 0.50 1.91 3.10
C PHE A 32 0.77 2.93 4.19
N PHE A 33 1.97 3.51 4.22
CA PHE A 33 2.37 4.53 5.18
C PHE A 33 1.59 5.83 4.97
N GLY A 34 1.37 6.21 3.71
CA GLY A 34 0.50 7.33 3.33
C GLY A 34 -0.93 7.11 3.78
N TYR A 35 -1.49 5.92 3.60
CA TYR A 35 -2.84 5.57 4.06
C TYR A 35 -2.93 5.57 5.59
N LEU A 36 -1.93 5.06 6.30
CA LEU A 36 -1.90 5.14 7.77
C LEU A 36 -1.79 6.58 8.26
N LEU A 37 -0.97 7.40 7.62
CA LEU A 37 -0.82 8.82 7.92
C LEU A 37 -2.12 9.56 7.66
N VAL A 38 -2.74 9.35 6.49
CA VAL A 38 -4.04 9.92 6.13
C VAL A 38 -5.11 9.46 7.10
N ARG A 39 -5.19 8.17 7.44
CA ARG A 39 -6.13 7.64 8.43
C ARG A 39 -5.90 8.27 9.80
N ARG A 40 -4.65 8.44 10.23
CA ARG A 40 -4.27 9.10 11.50
C ARG A 40 -4.70 10.58 11.51
N THR A 41 -4.44 11.31 10.43
CA THR A 41 -4.82 12.72 10.29
C THR A 41 -6.34 12.89 10.17
N LEU A 42 -7.00 12.04 9.39
CA LEU A 42 -8.45 12.06 9.22
C LEU A 42 -9.19 11.67 10.49
N LEU A 43 -8.70 10.72 11.30
CA LEU A 43 -9.29 10.39 12.61
C LEU A 43 -9.17 11.55 13.60
N GLY A 44 -8.00 12.21 13.64
CA GLY A 44 -7.81 13.40 14.48
C GLY A 44 -8.68 14.60 14.05
N LEU A 45 -8.97 14.72 12.75
CA LEU A 45 -9.89 15.74 12.24
C LEU A 45 -11.37 15.33 12.42
N SER A 46 -11.71 14.05 12.27
CA SER A 46 -13.10 13.58 12.40
C SER A 46 -13.64 13.78 13.82
N GLU A 47 -12.79 13.63 14.85
CA GLU A 47 -13.15 13.97 16.23
C GLU A 47 -13.56 15.46 16.35
N GLY A 48 -12.85 16.37 15.67
CA GLY A 48 -13.21 17.80 15.65
C GLY A 48 -14.48 18.13 14.84
N TYR A 49 -14.80 17.34 13.81
CA TYR A 49 -16.01 17.52 13.01
C TYR A 49 -17.29 17.06 13.73
N ASP A 50 -17.22 16.02 14.56
CA ASP A 50 -18.36 15.56 15.36
C ASP A 50 -18.71 16.55 16.49
N GLU A 51 -17.71 17.20 17.08
CA GLU A 51 -17.91 18.25 18.09
C GLU A 51 -18.59 19.51 17.51
N ALA A 52 -18.27 19.86 16.25
CA ALA A 52 -18.87 21.00 15.56
C ALA A 52 -20.32 20.77 15.13
N ARG A 53 -20.74 19.51 14.93
CA ARG A 53 -22.12 19.16 14.53
C ARG A 53 -23.12 19.15 15.68
N ARG A 54 -22.65 19.18 16.93
CA ARG A 54 -23.50 19.19 18.14
C ARG A 54 -23.84 20.60 18.66
N ARG A 55 -23.39 21.68 18.02
CA ARG A 55 -23.88 23.04 18.27
C ARG A 55 -24.89 23.46 17.21
#